data_AF-A0A1J5R7G9-F1
#
_entry.id   AF-A0A1J5R7G9-F1
#
_cell.length_a   1.000
_cell.length_b   1.000
_cell.length_c   1.000
_cell.angle_alpha   90.00
_cell.angle_beta   90.00
_cell.angle_gamma   90.00
#
_symmetry.space_group_name_H-M   'P 1'
#
loop_
_entity.id
_entity.type
_entity.pdbx_description
1 polymer ?
#
loop_
_entity_poly.entity_id
_entity_poly.type
_entity_poly.pdbx_seq_one_letter_code
_entity_poly.pdbx_strand_id
1 'polypeptide(L)'
;MTTQKLTLDEVTELAATIEFGDSGVGGWPADGEIVLATATGELWRGRLSDTAMDAAEHVWATRTSARGLSDQEAVGVLRAAVDYDARFYGLTVDWPQARVEVDGAVARVSATVHRTPEVVVGTSTRRASVVLELVDLHPTHAAWQIEDAAGRLADEQALAVADLDAPDVASLWERACSAWTSLARSAGLSAAEGLTMTLAVSDLDEGSCGELRVSAAVR
;
A
#
# COMPACT_ATOMS: atom_id res chain seq x y z
N MET A 1 8.09 -23.99 -27.16
CA MET A 1 7.28 -22.76 -27.12
C MET A 1 8.20 -21.66 -26.62
N THR A 2 8.51 -20.68 -27.45
CA THR A 2 9.25 -19.48 -27.05
C THR A 2 8.33 -18.61 -26.21
N THR A 3 8.64 -18.44 -24.93
CA THR A 3 7.98 -17.47 -24.05
C THR A 3 8.35 -16.08 -24.59
N GLN A 4 7.53 -15.52 -25.47
CA GLN A 4 7.69 -14.13 -25.91
C GLN A 4 7.56 -13.25 -24.67
N LYS A 5 8.59 -12.43 -24.41
CA LYS A 5 8.51 -11.38 -23.39
C LYS A 5 7.54 -10.33 -23.93
N LEU A 6 6.39 -10.21 -23.29
CA LEU A 6 5.43 -9.14 -23.56
C LEU A 6 5.97 -7.86 -22.93
N THR A 7 6.08 -6.78 -23.71
CA THR A 7 6.50 -5.48 -23.18
C THR A 7 5.28 -4.80 -22.58
N LEU A 8 5.34 -4.45 -21.29
CA LEU A 8 4.20 -3.85 -20.57
C LEU A 8 3.70 -2.54 -21.21
N ASP A 9 4.55 -1.85 -21.97
CA ASP A 9 4.19 -0.64 -22.73
C ASP A 9 3.11 -0.85 -23.79
N GLU A 10 2.91 -2.09 -24.23
CA GLU A 10 2.02 -2.43 -25.34
C GLU A 10 0.69 -3.03 -24.86
N VAL A 11 0.50 -3.21 -23.56
CA VAL A 11 -0.71 -3.79 -22.96
C VAL A 11 -1.85 -2.78 -23.05
N THR A 12 -2.97 -3.22 -23.64
CA THR A 12 -4.19 -2.42 -23.80
C THR A 12 -5.41 -3.05 -23.14
N GLU A 13 -5.36 -4.34 -22.86
CA GLU A 13 -6.46 -5.07 -22.23
C GLU A 13 -5.97 -5.95 -21.08
N LEU A 14 -6.81 -6.06 -20.06
CA LEU A 14 -6.64 -6.95 -18.92
C LEU A 14 -7.92 -7.76 -18.74
N ALA A 15 -7.78 -9.07 -18.63
CA ALA A 15 -8.83 -9.94 -18.15
C ALA A 15 -8.36 -10.63 -16.87
N ALA A 16 -9.25 -10.76 -15.90
CA ALA A 16 -8.93 -11.47 -14.66
C ALA A 16 -10.13 -12.28 -14.19
N THR A 17 -9.83 -13.38 -13.51
CA THR A 17 -10.81 -14.27 -12.91
C THR A 17 -10.43 -14.51 -11.47
N ILE A 18 -11.40 -14.43 -10.55
CA ILE A 18 -11.26 -14.92 -9.17
C ILE A 18 -12.26 -16.04 -8.95
N GLU A 19 -11.74 -17.15 -8.43
CA GLU A 19 -12.55 -18.26 -7.94
C GLU A 19 -12.75 -18.13 -6.44
N PHE A 20 -13.99 -18.31 -5.99
CA PHE A 20 -14.38 -18.26 -4.60
C PHE A 20 -14.61 -19.66 -4.05
N GLY A 21 -13.82 -20.06 -3.05
CA GLY A 21 -14.01 -21.32 -2.32
C GLY A 21 -15.08 -21.19 -1.23
N ASP A 22 -15.65 -22.31 -0.80
CA ASP A 22 -16.54 -22.35 0.38
C ASP A 22 -15.72 -22.45 1.67
N SER A 23 -15.65 -21.36 2.43
CA SER A 23 -14.94 -21.30 3.71
C SER A 23 -15.81 -21.74 4.91
N GLY A 24 -17.07 -22.13 4.69
CA GLY A 24 -18.05 -22.35 5.76
C GLY A 24 -18.66 -21.06 6.34
N VAL A 25 -18.12 -19.90 5.98
CA VAL A 25 -18.68 -18.55 6.27
C VAL A 25 -19.00 -17.75 5.00
N GLY A 26 -18.99 -18.41 3.84
CA GLY A 26 -19.26 -17.84 2.52
C GLY A 26 -18.08 -17.92 1.54
N GLY A 27 -18.28 -17.44 0.31
CA GLY A 27 -17.30 -17.49 -0.77
C GLY A 27 -16.04 -16.68 -0.45
N TRP A 28 -14.92 -17.33 -0.20
CA TRP A 28 -13.58 -16.76 0.06
C TRP A 28 -12.76 -16.72 -1.23
N PRO A 29 -12.01 -15.66 -1.56
CA PRO A 29 -11.17 -15.63 -2.77
C PRO A 29 -10.04 -16.66 -2.68
N ALA A 30 -10.19 -17.78 -3.38
CA ALA A 30 -9.33 -18.95 -3.24
C ALA A 30 -8.20 -19.00 -4.28
N ASP A 31 -8.48 -18.59 -5.51
CA ASP A 31 -7.49 -18.51 -6.58
C ASP A 31 -7.82 -17.38 -7.56
N GLY A 32 -6.82 -17.00 -8.34
CA GLY A 32 -6.88 -15.86 -9.23
C GLY A 32 -6.01 -16.03 -10.46
N GLU A 33 -6.58 -15.75 -11.63
CA GLU A 33 -5.85 -15.70 -12.90
C GLU A 33 -5.92 -14.31 -13.51
N ILE A 34 -4.85 -13.91 -14.18
CA ILE A 34 -4.75 -12.66 -14.93
C ILE A 34 -4.19 -12.92 -16.32
N VAL A 35 -4.79 -12.25 -17.29
CA VAL A 35 -4.41 -12.26 -18.70
C VAL A 35 -4.21 -10.82 -19.14
N LEU A 36 -3.04 -10.55 -19.70
CA LEU A 36 -2.72 -9.26 -20.31
C LEU A 36 -2.66 -9.43 -21.82
N ALA A 37 -3.23 -8.49 -22.57
CA ALA A 37 -3.23 -8.51 -24.02
C ALA A 37 -2.78 -7.18 -24.61
N THR A 38 -2.05 -7.24 -25.72
CA THR A 38 -1.68 -6.07 -26.53
C THR A 38 -2.69 -5.83 -27.65
N ALA A 39 -2.64 -4.64 -28.26
CA ALA A 39 -3.48 -4.30 -29.43
C ALA A 39 -3.20 -5.20 -30.66
N THR A 40 -2.04 -5.86 -30.73
CA THR A 40 -1.69 -6.81 -31.79
C THR A 40 -2.20 -8.22 -31.52
N GLY A 41 -2.83 -8.46 -30.36
CA GLY A 41 -3.39 -9.75 -29.96
C GLY A 41 -2.37 -10.69 -29.29
N GLU A 42 -1.19 -10.21 -28.92
CA GLU A 42 -0.26 -10.99 -28.10
C GLU A 42 -0.80 -11.12 -26.67
N LEU A 43 -0.70 -12.32 -26.10
CA LEU A 43 -1.29 -12.66 -24.81
C LEU A 43 -0.22 -13.14 -23.83
N TRP A 44 -0.26 -12.62 -22.61
CA TRP A 44 0.43 -13.17 -21.46
C TRP A 44 -0.58 -13.65 -20.42
N ARG A 45 -0.32 -14.82 -19.82
CA ARG A 45 -1.17 -15.41 -18.78
C ARG A 45 -0.34 -15.71 -17.55
N GLY A 46 -0.89 -15.39 -16.38
CA GLY A 46 -0.30 -15.67 -15.09
C GLY A 46 -1.37 -15.82 -14.01
N ARG A 47 -0.91 -16.10 -12.80
CA ARG A 47 -1.76 -16.04 -11.60
C ARG A 47 -1.76 -14.61 -11.07
N LEU A 48 -2.85 -14.21 -10.42
CA LEU A 48 -2.84 -13.01 -9.58
C LEU A 48 -1.76 -13.17 -8.51
N SER A 49 -1.06 -12.08 -8.18
CA SER A 49 -0.03 -12.13 -7.14
C SER A 49 -0.62 -12.44 -5.77
N ASP A 50 0.19 -13.04 -4.88
CA ASP A 50 -0.24 -13.32 -3.50
C ASP A 50 -0.74 -12.02 -2.81
N THR A 51 -0.07 -10.89 -3.04
CA THR A 51 -0.48 -9.61 -2.46
C THR A 51 -1.78 -9.06 -3.05
N ALA A 52 -2.07 -9.34 -4.33
CA ALA A 52 -3.37 -9.02 -4.91
C ALA A 52 -4.48 -9.87 -4.26
N MET A 53 -4.20 -11.14 -3.95
CA MET A 53 -5.12 -12.00 -3.23
C MET A 53 -5.32 -11.54 -1.77
N ASP A 54 -4.27 -11.08 -1.08
CA ASP A 54 -4.37 -10.46 0.25
C ASP A 54 -5.24 -9.20 0.23
N ALA A 55 -5.12 -8.35 -0.81
CA ALA A 55 -5.96 -7.17 -0.98
C ALA A 55 -7.44 -7.54 -1.18
N ALA A 56 -7.71 -8.59 -1.95
CA ALA A 56 -9.03 -9.18 -2.12
C ALA A 56 -9.60 -9.70 -0.79
N GLU A 57 -8.78 -10.43 -0.01
CA GLU A 57 -9.13 -10.92 1.31
C GLU A 57 -9.49 -9.78 2.28
N HIS A 58 -8.73 -8.68 2.26
CA HIS A 58 -9.01 -7.54 3.14
C HIS A 58 -10.41 -6.97 2.92
N VAL A 59 -10.83 -6.81 1.65
CA VAL A 59 -12.19 -6.38 1.31
C VAL A 59 -13.22 -7.43 1.78
N TRP A 60 -12.94 -8.71 1.56
CA TRP A 60 -13.81 -9.81 2.00
C TRP A 60 -13.99 -9.87 3.53
N ALA A 61 -12.93 -9.56 4.29
CA ALA A 61 -12.93 -9.62 5.76
C ALA A 61 -13.80 -8.52 6.41
N THR A 62 -14.10 -7.44 5.69
CA THR A 62 -14.95 -6.35 6.19
C THR A 62 -16.45 -6.66 6.17
N ARG A 63 -16.86 -7.83 5.65
CA ARG A 63 -18.26 -8.21 5.48
C ARG A 63 -18.94 -8.52 6.82
N THR A 64 -20.15 -8.02 7.00
CA THR A 64 -20.90 -8.12 8.26
C THR A 64 -21.67 -9.44 8.42
N SER A 65 -21.83 -10.28 7.38
CA SER A 65 -22.65 -11.50 7.49
C SER A 65 -22.17 -12.69 6.65
N ALA A 66 -22.34 -13.89 7.19
CA ALA A 66 -21.98 -15.17 6.56
C ALA A 66 -23.06 -15.72 5.58
N ARG A 67 -23.96 -14.87 5.05
CA ARG A 67 -25.12 -15.30 4.25
C ARG A 67 -24.81 -15.56 2.76
N GLY A 68 -23.60 -16.04 2.45
CA GLY A 68 -23.11 -16.20 1.09
C GLY A 68 -22.49 -14.90 0.54
N LEU A 69 -21.77 -15.02 -0.57
CA LEU A 69 -21.14 -13.89 -1.26
C LEU A 69 -22.15 -13.28 -2.24
N SER A 70 -22.50 -12.02 -2.08
CA SER A 70 -23.33 -11.31 -3.06
C SER A 70 -22.51 -10.90 -4.28
N ASP A 71 -23.18 -10.71 -5.43
CA ASP A 71 -22.50 -10.26 -6.65
C ASP A 71 -21.73 -8.96 -6.43
N GLN A 72 -22.29 -8.02 -5.66
CA GLN A 72 -21.63 -6.74 -5.37
C GLN A 72 -20.34 -6.95 -4.54
N GLU A 73 -20.34 -7.87 -3.58
CA GLU A 73 -19.14 -8.21 -2.80
C GLU A 73 -18.11 -8.94 -3.67
N ALA A 74 -18.56 -9.87 -4.53
CA ALA A 74 -17.68 -10.56 -5.48
C ALA A 74 -16.99 -9.57 -6.42
N VAL A 75 -17.73 -8.58 -6.94
CA VAL A 75 -17.18 -7.48 -7.75
C VAL A 75 -16.20 -6.62 -6.93
N GLY A 76 -16.51 -6.31 -5.67
CA GLY A 76 -15.62 -5.55 -4.79
C GLY A 76 -14.29 -6.24 -4.55
N VAL A 77 -14.33 -7.55 -4.27
CA VAL A 77 -13.13 -8.38 -4.08
C VAL A 77 -12.33 -8.49 -5.37
N LEU A 78 -13.00 -8.73 -6.51
CA LEU A 78 -12.37 -8.77 -7.83
C LEU A 78 -11.65 -7.46 -8.16
N ARG A 79 -12.32 -6.32 -7.93
CA ARG A 79 -11.74 -4.99 -8.17
C ARG A 79 -10.48 -4.77 -7.36
N ALA A 80 -10.48 -5.14 -6.07
CA ALA A 80 -9.34 -4.94 -5.19
C ALA A 80 -8.08 -5.70 -5.67
N ALA A 81 -8.23 -6.97 -6.04
CA ALA A 81 -7.10 -7.76 -6.54
C ALA A 81 -6.59 -7.22 -7.89
N VAL A 82 -7.52 -6.92 -8.81
CA VAL A 82 -7.19 -6.45 -10.15
C VAL A 82 -6.52 -5.08 -10.13
N ASP A 83 -7.01 -4.14 -9.30
CA ASP A 83 -6.38 -2.83 -9.14
C ASP A 83 -4.97 -2.94 -8.54
N TYR A 84 -4.75 -3.88 -7.62
CA TYR A 84 -3.43 -4.10 -7.05
C TYR A 84 -2.42 -4.54 -8.12
N ASP A 85 -2.72 -5.62 -8.84
CA ASP A 85 -1.83 -6.15 -9.87
C ASP A 85 -1.67 -5.19 -11.06
N ALA A 86 -2.76 -4.56 -11.53
CA ALA A 86 -2.68 -3.55 -12.58
C ALA A 86 -1.73 -2.42 -12.17
N ARG A 87 -1.85 -1.92 -10.94
CA ARG A 87 -0.95 -0.88 -10.42
C ARG A 87 0.50 -1.36 -10.29
N PHE A 88 0.72 -2.59 -9.85
CA PHE A 88 2.05 -3.21 -9.80
C PHE A 88 2.72 -3.23 -11.19
N TYR A 89 1.92 -3.47 -12.25
CA TYR A 89 2.38 -3.41 -13.64
C TYR A 89 2.42 -1.99 -14.24
N GLY A 90 2.09 -0.93 -13.48
CA GLY A 90 2.04 0.44 -13.98
C GLY A 90 0.88 0.69 -14.96
N LEU A 91 -0.25 0.01 -14.72
CA LEU A 91 -1.47 0.08 -15.50
C LEU A 91 -2.61 0.65 -14.66
N THR A 92 -3.55 1.33 -15.31
CA THR A 92 -4.80 1.79 -14.72
C THR A 92 -5.97 1.16 -15.48
N VAL A 93 -6.90 0.57 -14.74
CA VAL A 93 -8.09 -0.09 -15.29
C VAL A 93 -9.18 0.94 -15.57
N ASP A 94 -9.75 0.92 -16.77
CA ASP A 94 -10.93 1.73 -17.12
C ASP A 94 -12.21 1.04 -16.61
N TRP A 95 -12.45 1.13 -15.31
CA TRP A 95 -13.63 0.54 -14.66
C TRP A 95 -14.98 0.98 -15.24
N PRO A 96 -15.19 2.23 -15.67
CA PRO A 96 -16.40 2.63 -16.39
C PRO A 96 -16.70 1.82 -17.65
N GLN A 97 -15.68 1.29 -18.34
CA GLN A 97 -15.85 0.46 -19.54
C GLN A 97 -15.66 -1.04 -19.30
N ALA A 98 -15.22 -1.42 -18.10
CA ALA A 98 -15.00 -2.81 -17.73
C ALA A 98 -16.31 -3.61 -17.77
N ARG A 99 -16.24 -4.82 -18.35
CA ARG A 99 -17.30 -5.81 -18.30
C ARG A 99 -17.01 -6.77 -17.15
N VAL A 100 -17.92 -6.83 -16.19
CA VAL A 100 -17.79 -7.70 -15.02
C VAL A 100 -18.95 -8.68 -15.01
N GLU A 101 -18.65 -9.95 -14.89
CA GLU A 101 -19.60 -11.05 -14.83
C GLU A 101 -19.36 -11.84 -13.54
N VAL A 102 -20.42 -12.09 -12.79
CA VAL A 102 -20.39 -12.97 -11.62
C VAL A 102 -21.29 -14.15 -11.90
N ASP A 103 -20.75 -15.36 -11.81
CA ASP A 103 -21.46 -16.61 -12.03
C ASP A 103 -21.13 -17.59 -10.90
N GLY A 104 -22.06 -17.70 -9.95
CA GLY A 104 -21.93 -18.55 -8.77
C GLY A 104 -20.67 -18.23 -7.96
N ALA A 105 -19.69 -19.13 -8.03
CA ALA A 105 -18.44 -19.04 -7.28
C ALA A 105 -17.30 -18.38 -8.07
N VAL A 106 -17.59 -17.73 -9.20
CA VAL A 106 -16.55 -17.12 -10.05
C VAL A 106 -16.92 -15.70 -10.43
N ALA A 107 -16.00 -14.77 -10.27
CA ALA A 107 -16.11 -13.42 -10.81
C ALA A 107 -15.05 -13.19 -11.88
N ARG A 108 -15.46 -12.63 -13.02
CA ARG A 108 -14.63 -12.38 -14.19
C ARG A 108 -14.71 -10.92 -14.58
N VAL A 109 -13.60 -10.34 -14.99
CA VAL A 109 -13.54 -9.01 -15.60
C VAL A 109 -12.80 -9.07 -16.91
N SER A 110 -13.28 -8.30 -17.88
CA SER A 110 -12.53 -7.88 -19.06
C SER A 110 -12.57 -6.35 -19.10
N ALA A 111 -11.42 -5.71 -19.10
CA ALA A 111 -11.31 -4.26 -19.06
C ALA A 111 -10.24 -3.76 -20.01
N THR A 112 -10.49 -2.59 -20.59
CA THR A 112 -9.44 -1.77 -21.17
C THR A 112 -8.54 -1.30 -20.05
N VAL A 113 -7.23 -1.34 -20.29
CA VAL A 113 -6.24 -0.72 -19.42
C VAL A 113 -5.50 0.33 -20.20
N HIS A 114 -5.08 1.35 -19.48
CA HIS A 114 -4.16 2.33 -20.00
C HIS A 114 -2.88 2.20 -19.20
N ARG A 115 -1.74 2.54 -19.81
CA ARG A 115 -0.61 2.95 -19.00
C ARG A 115 -1.16 3.99 -18.05
N THR A 116 -0.96 3.78 -16.75
CA THR A 116 -1.00 4.92 -15.86
C THR A 116 -0.05 5.90 -16.52
N PRO A 117 -0.50 7.09 -16.97
CA PRO A 117 0.42 8.03 -17.57
C PRO A 117 1.61 8.05 -16.65
N GLU A 118 2.81 8.11 -17.23
CA GLU A 118 3.90 8.67 -16.46
C GLU A 118 3.45 10.12 -16.12
N VAL A 119 2.63 10.28 -15.08
CA VAL A 119 3.22 10.71 -13.84
C VAL A 119 4.49 9.88 -13.75
N VAL A 120 5.58 10.40 -14.35
CA VAL A 120 6.86 10.33 -13.68
C VAL A 120 6.44 10.41 -12.23
N VAL A 121 6.75 9.42 -11.41
CA VAL A 121 6.71 9.66 -9.97
C VAL A 121 7.82 10.70 -9.71
N GLY A 122 7.70 11.87 -10.33
CA GLY A 122 8.17 13.12 -9.85
C GLY A 122 7.27 13.33 -8.67
N THR A 123 7.83 13.05 -7.50
CA THR A 123 7.72 14.02 -6.42
C THR A 123 6.29 14.27 -5.94
N SER A 124 5.66 13.29 -5.30
CA SER A 124 4.81 13.62 -4.16
C SER A 124 4.58 12.49 -3.16
N THR A 125 5.16 11.30 -3.32
CA THR A 125 5.33 10.43 -2.14
C THR A 125 6.40 11.06 -1.28
N ARG A 126 5.96 11.98 -0.44
CA ARG A 126 6.76 12.56 0.60
C ARG A 126 6.76 11.54 1.75
N ARG A 127 7.89 11.35 2.40
CA ARG A 127 7.97 10.58 3.64
C ARG A 127 7.90 11.56 4.78
N ALA A 128 6.82 11.53 5.54
CA ALA A 128 6.71 12.30 6.77
C ALA A 128 7.24 11.46 7.93
N SER A 129 8.19 12.00 8.68
CA SER A 129 8.85 11.32 9.80
C SER A 129 8.90 12.19 11.05
N VAL A 130 8.85 11.58 12.22
CA VAL A 130 9.38 12.18 13.45
C VAL A 130 10.74 11.54 13.70
N VAL A 131 11.77 12.36 13.82
CA VAL A 131 13.15 11.96 14.12
C VAL A 131 13.51 12.48 15.50
N LEU A 132 14.00 11.58 16.36
CA LEU A 132 14.53 11.91 17.67
C LEU A 132 16.00 11.50 17.73
N GLU A 133 16.87 12.44 18.11
CA GLU A 133 18.22 12.11 18.53
C GLU A 133 18.21 11.87 20.04
N LEU A 134 18.76 10.74 20.45
CA LEU A 134 18.78 10.28 21.83
C LEU A 134 20.22 10.27 22.35
N VAL A 135 20.45 10.83 23.53
CA VAL A 135 21.70 10.67 24.30
C VAL A 135 21.32 10.01 25.62
N ASP A 136 21.94 8.88 25.94
CA ASP A 136 21.60 8.07 27.12
C ASP A 136 20.09 7.75 27.23
N LEU A 137 19.45 7.48 26.09
CA LEU A 137 18.01 7.22 25.93
C LEU A 137 17.09 8.43 26.22
N HIS A 138 17.64 9.61 26.44
CA HIS A 138 16.89 10.85 26.57
C HIS A 138 16.89 11.63 25.25
N PRO A 139 15.74 12.17 24.79
CA PRO A 139 15.71 12.96 23.57
C PRO A 139 16.46 14.28 23.77
N THR A 140 17.44 14.56 22.91
CA THR A 140 18.19 15.82 22.90
C THR A 140 17.81 16.71 21.73
N HIS A 141 17.31 16.11 20.65
CA HIS A 141 16.77 16.80 19.50
C HIS A 141 15.55 16.06 18.97
N ALA A 142 14.57 16.80 18.46
CA ALA A 142 13.34 16.25 17.91
C ALA A 142 12.86 17.11 16.73
N ALA A 143 12.61 16.48 15.59
CA ALA A 143 12.13 17.16 14.40
C ALA A 143 11.06 16.33 13.69
N TRP A 144 10.05 17.01 13.19
CA TRP A 144 9.16 16.47 12.17
C TRP A 144 9.72 16.85 10.80
N GLN A 145 9.95 15.86 9.95
CA GLN A 145 10.64 16.02 8.69
C GLN A 145 9.78 15.48 7.56
N ILE A 146 9.81 16.17 6.43
CA ILE A 146 9.24 15.68 5.18
C ILE A 146 10.37 15.47 4.19
N GLU A 147 10.59 14.24 3.76
CA GLU A 147 11.57 13.90 2.72
C GLU A 147 10.88 13.68 1.37
N ASP A 148 11.54 14.04 0.28
CA ASP A 148 11.12 13.63 -1.06
C ASP A 148 11.47 12.15 -1.34
N ALA A 149 11.05 11.64 -2.50
CA ALA A 149 11.30 10.26 -2.91
C ALA A 149 12.80 9.93 -3.08
N ALA A 150 13.68 10.93 -3.16
CA ALA A 150 15.13 10.76 -3.20
C ALA A 150 15.78 10.83 -1.81
N GLY A 151 14.99 10.93 -0.74
CA GLY A 151 15.46 11.07 0.64
C GLY A 151 15.98 12.47 0.96
N ARG A 152 15.72 13.47 0.11
CA ARG A 152 16.13 14.86 0.38
C ARG A 152 15.10 15.53 1.26
N LEU A 153 15.56 16.20 2.31
CA LEU A 153 14.71 16.98 3.20
C LEU A 153 14.03 18.11 2.43
N ALA A 154 12.71 18.05 2.34
CA ALA A 154 11.85 19.02 1.69
C ALA A 154 11.26 20.03 2.69
N ASP A 155 11.03 19.61 3.92
CA ASP A 155 10.56 20.45 5.02
C ASP A 155 11.00 19.88 6.37
N GLU A 156 11.18 20.75 7.36
CA GLU A 156 11.57 20.39 8.71
C GLU A 156 10.95 21.36 9.73
N GLN A 157 10.30 20.79 10.73
CA GLN A 157 9.74 21.50 11.86
C GLN A 157 10.31 20.95 13.16
N ALA A 158 11.06 21.77 13.88
CA ALA A 158 11.55 21.43 15.21
C ALA A 158 10.37 21.17 16.18
N LEU A 159 10.49 20.12 16.97
CA LEU A 159 9.55 19.76 18.01
C LEU A 159 10.13 20.09 19.39
N ALA A 160 9.28 20.46 20.33
CA ALA A 160 9.71 20.68 21.69
C ALA A 160 10.07 19.34 22.34
N VAL A 161 11.35 19.14 22.64
CA VAL A 161 11.88 17.94 23.31
C VAL A 161 11.15 17.64 24.64
N ALA A 162 10.78 18.69 25.38
CA ALA A 162 10.08 18.55 26.67
C ALA A 162 8.73 17.80 26.55
N ASP A 163 8.07 17.86 25.39
CA ASP A 163 6.79 17.17 25.18
C ASP A 163 6.96 15.67 24.87
N LEU A 164 8.18 15.28 24.51
CA LEU A 164 8.56 13.94 24.07
C LEU A 164 9.38 13.18 25.13
N ASP A 165 9.76 13.83 26.23
CA ASP A 165 10.51 13.18 27.32
C ASP A 165 9.70 12.05 27.96
N ALA A 166 10.37 10.91 28.16
CA ALA A 166 9.74 9.66 28.56
C ALA A 166 10.72 8.78 29.36
N PRO A 167 10.23 8.01 30.35
CA PRO A 167 11.09 7.21 31.22
C PRO A 167 11.67 5.96 30.56
N ASP A 168 11.10 5.54 29.42
CA ASP A 168 11.53 4.36 28.68
C ASP A 168 11.18 4.47 27.18
N VAL A 169 11.76 3.57 26.38
CA VAL A 169 11.63 3.55 24.92
C VAL A 169 10.18 3.29 24.47
N ALA A 170 9.40 2.52 25.23
CA ALA A 170 8.00 2.21 24.89
C ALA A 170 7.11 3.46 25.06
N SER A 171 7.32 4.20 26.14
CA SER A 171 6.64 5.47 26.40
C SER A 171 7.08 6.55 25.40
N LEU A 172 8.36 6.55 25.02
CA LEU A 172 8.90 7.44 23.98
C LEU A 172 8.26 7.15 22.61
N TRP A 173 8.07 5.87 22.29
CA TRP A 173 7.37 5.40 21.09
C TRP A 173 5.93 5.91 21.03
N GLU A 174 5.15 5.73 22.10
CA GLU A 174 3.76 6.20 22.14
C GLU A 174 3.66 7.72 21.93
N ARG A 175 4.59 8.48 22.52
CA ARG A 175 4.67 9.93 22.33
C ARG A 175 5.04 10.32 20.91
N ALA A 176 6.04 9.66 20.31
CA ALA A 176 6.43 9.90 18.92
C ALA A 176 5.28 9.60 17.94
N CYS A 177 4.55 8.49 18.12
CA CYS A 177 3.38 8.15 17.32
C CYS A 177 2.22 9.14 17.50
N SER A 178 1.98 9.59 18.73
CA SER A 178 0.97 10.60 19.04
C SER A 178 1.30 11.95 18.37
N ALA A 179 2.55 12.40 18.49
CA ALA A 179 3.05 13.61 17.84
C ALA A 179 2.93 13.52 16.31
N TRP A 180 3.36 12.40 15.71
CA TRP A 180 3.23 12.14 14.28
C TRP A 180 1.75 12.22 13.82
N THR A 181 0.84 11.56 14.54
CA THR A 181 -0.60 11.52 14.19
C THR A 181 -1.24 12.91 14.29
N SER A 182 -0.89 13.67 15.34
CA SER A 182 -1.36 15.03 15.54
C SER A 182 -0.90 15.96 14.41
N LEU A 183 0.38 15.90 14.07
CA LEU A 183 0.98 16.71 13.01
C LEU A 183 0.43 16.35 11.63
N ALA A 184 0.33 15.06 11.32
CA ALA A 184 -0.25 14.58 10.07
C ALA A 184 -1.70 15.08 9.89
N ARG A 185 -2.50 15.03 10.95
CA ARG A 185 -3.87 15.57 10.94
C ARG A 185 -3.88 17.08 10.74
N SER A 186 -3.00 17.81 11.42
CA SER A 186 -2.92 19.28 11.31
C SER A 186 -2.47 19.74 9.91
N ALA A 187 -1.66 18.92 9.24
CA ALA A 187 -1.20 19.12 7.88
C ALA A 187 -2.23 18.65 6.82
N GLY A 188 -3.41 18.16 7.23
CA GLY A 188 -4.45 17.70 6.30
C GLY A 188 -4.14 16.37 5.61
N LEU A 189 -3.17 15.60 6.12
CA LEU A 189 -2.78 14.30 5.56
C LEU A 189 -3.81 13.24 5.98
N SER A 190 -4.51 12.63 5.01
CA SER A 190 -5.54 11.62 5.28
C SER A 190 -4.92 10.21 5.34
N ALA A 191 -5.15 9.51 6.45
CA ALA A 191 -4.82 8.11 6.74
C ALA A 191 -3.53 7.57 6.07
N ALA A 192 -2.41 7.60 6.79
CA ALA A 192 -1.17 6.97 6.34
C ALA A 192 -1.38 5.48 6.05
N GLU A 193 -1.22 5.10 4.79
CA GLU A 193 -0.95 3.71 4.42
C GLU A 193 0.51 3.42 4.77
N GLY A 194 0.76 2.46 5.67
CA GLY A 194 2.12 1.92 5.91
C GLY A 194 3.01 2.74 6.85
N LEU A 195 2.58 2.94 8.11
CA LEU A 195 3.47 3.36 9.19
C LEU A 195 4.64 2.37 9.31
N THR A 196 5.86 2.88 9.14
CA THR A 196 7.11 2.14 9.28
C THR A 196 7.93 2.78 10.39
N MET A 197 8.26 1.98 11.41
CA MET A 197 9.23 2.39 12.43
C MET A 197 10.62 1.96 12.00
N THR A 198 11.60 2.84 12.20
CA THR A 198 13.01 2.48 12.15
C THR A 198 13.69 3.08 13.36
N LEU A 199 14.06 2.22 14.32
CA LEU A 199 15.01 2.60 15.36
C LEU A 199 16.40 2.27 14.84
N ALA A 200 17.18 3.29 14.52
CA ALA A 200 18.57 3.18 14.11
C ALA A 200 19.45 3.58 15.29
N VAL A 201 19.86 2.61 16.10
CA VAL A 201 20.82 2.86 17.18
C VAL A 201 22.23 2.71 16.61
N SER A 202 22.96 3.82 16.52
CA SER A 202 24.39 3.83 16.23
C SER A 202 25.17 3.72 17.54
N ASP A 203 25.75 2.53 17.77
CA ASP A 203 26.57 2.12 18.92
C ASP A 203 25.88 2.20 20.30
N LEU A 204 26.00 1.12 21.08
CA LEU A 204 25.31 0.90 22.37
C LEU A 204 26.27 1.07 23.57
N ASP A 205 27.22 1.99 23.49
CA ASP A 205 28.11 2.31 24.63
C ASP A 205 27.57 3.52 25.41
N GLU A 206 27.92 3.67 26.70
CA GLU A 206 27.58 4.86 27.50
C GLU A 206 28.07 6.14 26.81
N GLY A 207 27.19 7.13 26.63
CA GLY A 207 27.47 8.34 25.85
C GLY A 207 27.27 8.22 24.34
N SER A 208 26.62 7.15 23.85
CA SER A 208 26.31 6.99 22.42
C SER A 208 25.04 7.72 22.03
N CYS A 209 25.00 8.16 20.76
CA CYS A 209 23.85 8.81 20.16
C CYS A 209 23.03 7.81 19.34
N GLY A 210 21.74 7.67 19.65
CA GLY A 210 20.79 6.85 18.88
C GLY A 210 19.79 7.71 18.10
N GLU A 211 19.29 7.20 16.98
CA GLU A 211 18.19 7.81 16.23
C GLU A 211 16.93 6.94 16.33
N LEU A 212 15.83 7.51 16.84
CA LEU A 212 14.50 6.92 16.71
C LEU A 212 13.74 7.64 15.60
N ARG A 213 13.33 6.91 14.56
CA ARG A 213 12.57 7.43 13.43
C ARG A 213 11.23 6.70 13.30
N VAL A 214 10.14 7.47 13.29
CA VAL A 214 8.79 6.99 12.99
C VAL A 214 8.36 7.62 11.67
N SER A 215 8.18 6.82 10.62
CA SER A 215 7.92 7.30 9.26
C SER A 215 6.62 6.75 8.70
N ALA A 216 5.99 7.48 7.80
CA ALA A 216 4.95 6.93 6.93
C ALA A 216 5.04 7.54 5.53
N ALA A 217 4.55 6.80 4.54
CA ALA A 217 4.27 7.36 3.23
C ALA A 217 3.05 8.28 3.34
N VAL A 218 3.18 9.51 2.86
CA VAL A 218 2.07 10.48 2.84
C VAL A 218 1.78 10.93 1.41
N ARG A 219 0.50 11.18 1.12
CA ARG A 219 -0.01 11.62 -0.19
C ARG A 219 -0.66 12.98 -0.06
#